data_AF-A0A937REN7-F1
#
_entry.id   AF-A0A937REN7-F1
#
_cell.length_a   1.000
_cell.length_b   1.000
_cell.length_c   1.000
_cell.angle_alpha   90.00
_cell.angle_beta   90.00
_cell.angle_gamma   90.00
#
_symmetry.space_group_name_H-M   'P 1'
#
loop_
_entity.id
_entity.type
_entity.pdbx_description
1 polymer ?
#
loop_
_entity_poly.entity_id
_entity_poly.type
_entity_poly.pdbx_seq_one_letter_code
_entity_poly.pdbx_strand_id
1 'polypeptide(L)'
;MNTTRLVLIAALAAAFPAHALDVEAITGKPTAGNPQLGNRQAWPDLVGDEYFPKATWPKARLLIWPHAGRSFGRGEPKPDPLDPASWIDAATGQPADTAPDMNTDLLLPDADKPYRVTLKGQKNRACRHLTVGRNAVFEPGGGGSLAVFGNVWIRPGGTLYVYRTLKLAGGRNTFFRNDWPADGNLRKLHDTGAIVTFDPADPRKPNPWSWRTNRTPSVCHFFQHDKPEATTEFIGYSSSRDEVRVIAGTLIVGRDSRFLCGGAAMLDIAKGAAVALMDGAMTGKTVNQFGTCCRLSGGSISAGLRDRPIKRDARLGLGYSNWMNLTFPDQKKSRRGNSYDYGRFSATLSGRLVAYPVKGSDARLVIGWQRISAGGGGRGVNKTDGFNRTFAKLLPKITIWVSPDTRIANVRFEDLHRGGIIMPDVAAATRWKNITFGKGCLSRDVKELLREYEGKMNRGRPVDKLKPDRREYVTP
;
A
#
# COMPACT_ATOMS: atom_id res chain seq x y z
N MET A 1 -18.07 -23.90 72.93
CA MET A 1 -17.42 -22.58 72.77
C MET A 1 -16.74 -22.57 71.41
N ASN A 2 -17.33 -21.92 70.41
CA ASN A 2 -16.82 -21.86 69.04
C ASN A 2 -16.00 -20.58 68.85
N THR A 3 -14.71 -20.73 68.58
CA THR A 3 -13.78 -19.63 68.37
C THR A 3 -13.73 -19.28 66.88
N THR A 4 -14.52 -18.29 66.47
CA THR A 4 -14.53 -17.74 65.11
C THR A 4 -13.25 -16.94 64.87
N ARG A 5 -12.35 -17.44 64.01
CA ARG A 5 -11.20 -16.68 63.52
C ARG A 5 -11.62 -15.82 62.32
N LEU A 6 -11.74 -14.52 62.54
CA LEU A 6 -11.78 -13.51 61.48
C LEU A 6 -10.39 -13.44 60.83
N VAL A 7 -10.29 -13.88 59.57
CA VAL A 7 -9.12 -13.62 58.72
C VAL A 7 -9.39 -12.32 57.96
N LEU A 8 -8.76 -11.24 58.40
CA LEU A 8 -8.75 -9.96 57.71
C LEU A 8 -7.73 -10.05 56.55
N ILE A 9 -8.21 -10.31 55.34
CA ILE A 9 -7.38 -10.20 54.13
C ILE A 9 -7.26 -8.70 53.81
N ALA A 10 -6.19 -8.08 54.30
CA ALA A 10 -5.80 -6.75 53.85
C ALA A 10 -5.32 -6.87 52.39
N ALA A 11 -6.19 -6.52 51.44
CA ALA A 11 -5.81 -6.30 50.07
C ALA A 11 -4.90 -5.06 50.01
N LEU A 12 -3.59 -5.28 50.17
CA LEU A 12 -2.56 -4.31 49.83
C LEU A 12 -2.62 -4.08 48.31
N ALA A 13 -3.52 -3.20 47.89
CA ALA A 13 -3.41 -2.53 46.61
C ALA A 13 -2.13 -1.69 46.68
N ALA A 14 -1.03 -2.25 46.16
CA ALA A 14 0.16 -1.48 45.88
C ALA A 14 -0.23 -0.40 44.86
N ALA A 15 -0.62 0.76 45.37
CA ALA A 15 -0.69 1.99 44.60
C ALA A 15 0.74 2.32 44.21
N PHE A 16 1.20 1.74 43.10
CA PHE A 16 2.38 2.24 42.42
C PHE A 16 2.18 3.75 42.23
N PRO A 17 3.22 4.58 42.44
CA PRO A 17 3.11 5.98 42.08
C PRO A 17 2.82 6.01 40.58
N ALA A 18 1.55 6.23 40.24
CA ALA A 18 1.15 6.58 38.91
C ALA A 18 1.85 7.92 38.68
N HIS A 19 3.02 7.89 38.05
CA HIS A 19 3.54 9.09 37.42
C HIS A 19 2.39 9.59 36.56
N ALA A 20 1.78 10.69 37.00
CA ALA A 20 0.64 11.26 36.33
C ALA A 20 1.03 11.41 34.87
N LEU A 21 0.23 10.79 33.99
CA LEU A 21 0.48 10.87 32.55
C LEU A 21 0.50 12.36 32.19
N ASP A 22 1.62 12.84 31.64
CA ASP A 22 1.74 14.23 31.19
C ASP A 22 0.94 14.40 29.89
N VAL A 23 -0.38 14.55 30.04
CA VAL A 23 -1.33 14.68 28.93
C VAL A 23 -0.98 15.90 28.07
N GLU A 24 -0.53 17.00 28.68
CA GLU A 24 -0.17 18.23 27.97
C GLU A 24 1.07 17.99 27.09
N ALA A 25 2.15 17.43 27.62
CA ALA A 25 3.34 17.14 26.81
C ALA A 25 3.08 16.11 25.70
N ILE A 26 2.16 15.16 25.93
CA ILE A 26 1.77 14.16 24.92
C ILE A 26 0.95 14.80 23.80
N THR A 27 -0.04 15.62 24.15
CA THR A 27 -1.00 16.23 23.20
C THR A 27 -0.50 17.51 22.55
N GLY A 28 0.51 18.15 23.14
CA GLY A 28 1.23 19.31 22.58
C GLY A 28 2.09 18.96 21.36
N LYS A 29 2.34 17.67 21.10
CA LYS A 29 3.05 17.20 19.89
C LYS A 29 2.08 17.06 18.70
N PRO A 30 2.55 17.21 17.45
CA PRO A 30 1.75 16.92 16.26
C PRO A 30 1.17 15.49 16.24
N THR A 31 -0.14 15.32 16.13
CA THR A 31 -0.82 14.01 16.05
C THR A 31 -1.70 13.91 14.80
N ALA A 32 -2.28 12.75 14.53
CA ALA A 32 -3.25 12.60 13.44
C ALA A 32 -4.51 13.47 13.62
N GLY A 33 -4.95 13.69 14.87
CA GLY A 33 -6.10 14.54 15.22
C GLY A 33 -5.73 16.04 15.34
N ASN A 34 -4.49 16.34 15.72
CA ASN A 34 -3.94 17.70 15.75
C ASN A 34 -2.60 17.74 14.98
N PRO A 35 -2.61 17.77 13.65
CA PRO A 35 -1.40 17.62 12.85
C PRO A 35 -0.43 18.79 12.95
N GLN A 36 -0.84 19.96 13.45
CA GLN A 36 0.00 21.16 13.51
C GLN A 36 0.69 21.45 12.17
N LEU A 37 -0.09 21.62 11.10
CA LEU A 37 0.41 21.68 9.72
C LEU A 37 1.39 22.84 9.44
N GLY A 38 1.40 23.88 10.29
CA GLY A 38 2.41 24.95 10.25
C GLY A 38 3.79 24.55 10.78
N ASN A 39 3.89 23.42 11.49
CA ASN A 39 5.15 22.90 12.02
C ASN A 39 5.99 22.29 10.88
N ARG A 40 6.97 23.06 10.37
CA ARG A 40 7.85 22.63 9.27
C ARG A 40 8.77 21.46 9.63
N GLN A 41 9.11 21.28 10.90
CA GLN A 41 9.90 20.14 11.34
C GLN A 41 9.09 18.84 11.24
N ALA A 42 7.82 18.92 11.62
CA ALA A 42 6.89 17.82 11.43
C ALA A 42 6.59 17.61 9.94
N TRP A 43 6.43 18.67 9.16
CA TRP A 43 5.92 18.62 7.78
C TRP A 43 6.89 19.26 6.77
N PRO A 44 8.09 18.67 6.59
CA PRO A 44 9.11 19.27 5.71
C PRO A 44 8.69 19.24 4.24
N ASP A 45 7.90 18.24 3.84
CA ASP A 45 7.52 18.00 2.45
C ASP A 45 6.19 18.67 2.04
N LEU A 46 5.50 19.37 2.96
CA LEU A 46 4.24 20.04 2.62
C LEU A 46 4.47 21.34 1.85
N VAL A 47 3.70 21.48 0.79
CA VAL A 47 3.80 22.62 -0.14
C VAL A 47 2.55 23.48 -0.16
N GLY A 48 1.48 23.06 0.52
CA GLY A 48 0.25 23.82 0.71
C GLY A 48 -0.83 23.58 -0.36
N ASP A 49 -0.54 22.74 -1.37
CA ASP A 49 -1.52 22.37 -2.39
C ASP A 49 -2.32 21.11 -2.04
N GLU A 50 -1.98 20.44 -0.94
CA GLU A 50 -2.66 19.25 -0.47
C GLU A 50 -4.12 19.53 -0.11
N TYR A 51 -4.98 18.51 -0.19
CA TYR A 51 -6.41 18.68 0.10
C TYR A 51 -6.75 18.55 1.59
N PHE A 52 -6.03 17.71 2.32
CA PHE A 52 -6.31 17.46 3.74
C PHE A 52 -6.05 18.66 4.67
N PRO A 53 -5.13 19.61 4.39
CA PRO A 53 -5.00 20.82 5.20
C PRO A 53 -6.27 21.69 5.24
N LYS A 54 -7.10 21.60 4.20
CA LYS A 54 -8.36 22.36 4.08
C LYS A 54 -9.53 21.65 4.79
N ALA A 55 -9.34 20.42 5.24
CA ALA A 55 -10.39 19.66 5.90
C ALA A 55 -10.55 20.12 7.35
N THR A 56 -11.75 20.59 7.71
CA THR A 56 -12.12 20.81 9.11
C THR A 56 -12.59 19.50 9.73
N TRP A 57 -12.43 19.36 11.03
CA TRP A 57 -12.91 18.21 11.79
C TRP A 57 -13.65 18.72 13.02
N PRO A 58 -14.84 18.19 13.34
CA PRO A 58 -15.49 18.49 14.61
C PRO A 58 -14.54 18.16 15.78
N LYS A 59 -14.68 18.82 16.93
CA LYS A 59 -13.99 18.34 18.13
C LYS A 59 -14.50 16.93 18.44
N ALA A 60 -13.61 16.02 18.81
CA ALA A 60 -14.02 14.73 19.35
C ALA A 60 -13.07 14.28 20.46
N ARG A 61 -13.45 13.16 21.07
CA ARG A 61 -12.70 12.56 22.17
C ARG A 61 -11.36 12.04 21.69
N LEU A 62 -10.33 12.28 22.50
CA LEU A 62 -8.99 11.74 22.32
C LEU A 62 -8.70 10.75 23.44
N LEU A 63 -8.46 9.49 23.08
CA LEU A 63 -8.05 8.45 24.00
C LEU A 63 -6.56 8.16 23.86
N ILE A 64 -5.86 8.22 24.99
CA ILE A 64 -4.41 8.04 25.08
C ILE A 64 -4.13 6.70 25.75
N TRP A 65 -3.22 5.91 25.17
CA TRP A 65 -2.73 4.70 25.81
C TRP A 65 -1.73 5.06 26.93
N PRO A 66 -2.04 4.83 28.22
CA PRO A 66 -1.20 5.30 29.33
C PRO A 66 0.03 4.44 29.58
N HIS A 67 0.12 3.25 28.99
CA HIS A 67 1.20 2.29 29.26
C HIS A 67 2.28 2.31 28.17
N ALA A 68 2.66 3.50 27.71
CA ALA A 68 3.73 3.66 26.72
C ALA A 68 5.07 3.13 27.28
N GLY A 69 5.81 2.38 26.45
CA GLY A 69 7.10 1.80 26.84
C GLY A 69 7.03 0.58 27.78
N ARG A 70 5.83 0.17 28.20
CA ARG A 70 5.64 -0.99 29.07
C ARG A 70 5.43 -2.25 28.24
N SER A 71 6.30 -3.24 28.45
CA SER A 71 6.10 -4.61 28.00
C SER A 71 5.53 -5.44 29.14
N PHE A 72 4.45 -6.17 28.88
CA PHE A 72 3.80 -7.02 29.89
C PHE A 72 4.29 -8.46 29.77
N GLY A 73 4.82 -9.00 30.88
CA GLY A 73 5.37 -10.35 30.97
C GLY A 73 4.36 -11.47 30.70
N ARG A 74 4.84 -12.71 30.70
CA ARG A 74 3.98 -13.89 30.68
C ARG A 74 3.35 -14.04 32.07
N GLY A 75 2.02 -14.01 32.17
CA GLY A 75 1.29 -14.14 33.43
C GLY A 75 0.93 -12.82 34.12
N GLU A 76 1.51 -11.69 33.68
CA GLU A 76 1.08 -10.37 34.15
C GLU A 76 -0.31 -10.02 33.60
N PRO A 77 -1.20 -9.41 34.42
CA PRO A 77 -2.43 -8.81 33.92
C PRO A 77 -2.11 -7.80 32.82
N LYS A 78 -2.68 -8.02 31.63
CA LYS A 78 -2.50 -7.15 30.48
C LYS A 78 -3.71 -6.23 30.41
N PRO A 79 -3.54 -4.90 30.36
CA PRO A 79 -4.64 -3.99 30.09
C PRO A 79 -5.31 -4.43 28.79
N ASP A 80 -6.62 -4.63 28.82
CA ASP A 80 -7.38 -4.99 27.64
C ASP A 80 -7.69 -3.70 26.87
N PRO A 81 -7.15 -3.49 25.67
CA PRO A 81 -7.46 -2.29 24.90
C PRO A 81 -8.93 -2.14 24.51
N LEU A 82 -9.78 -3.15 24.76
CA LEU A 82 -11.22 -3.06 24.62
C LEU A 82 -11.95 -2.56 25.86
N ASP A 83 -11.28 -2.64 27.02
CA ASP A 83 -11.77 -2.05 28.25
C ASP A 83 -11.54 -0.53 28.16
N PRO A 84 -12.60 0.30 28.21
CA PRO A 84 -12.47 1.74 28.26
C PRO A 84 -11.50 2.24 29.33
N ALA A 85 -11.47 1.57 30.49
CA ALA A 85 -10.63 1.96 31.62
C ALA A 85 -9.12 1.76 31.34
N SER A 86 -8.75 1.03 30.29
CA SER A 86 -7.35 0.91 29.83
C SER A 86 -6.87 2.13 29.05
N TRP A 87 -7.73 3.11 28.78
CA TRP A 87 -7.42 4.34 28.07
C TRP A 87 -7.62 5.56 28.97
N ILE A 88 -6.84 6.61 28.76
CA ILE A 88 -7.06 7.92 29.40
C ILE A 88 -7.77 8.85 28.44
N ASP A 89 -8.88 9.45 28.86
CA ASP A 89 -9.51 10.55 28.12
C ASP A 89 -8.69 11.82 28.33
N ALA A 90 -8.14 12.36 27.25
CA ALA A 90 -7.29 13.55 27.30
C ALA A 90 -8.00 14.79 27.86
N ALA A 91 -9.34 14.86 27.78
CA ALA A 91 -10.09 16.00 28.28
C ALA A 91 -10.21 16.00 29.82
N THR A 92 -10.21 14.82 30.45
CA THR A 92 -10.41 14.68 31.90
C THR A 92 -9.14 14.23 32.63
N GLY A 93 -8.18 13.65 31.91
CA GLY A 93 -7.01 13.00 32.50
C GLY A 93 -7.35 11.70 33.25
N GLN A 94 -8.59 11.22 33.16
CA GLN A 94 -9.10 10.05 33.86
C GLN A 94 -9.27 8.84 32.91
N PRO A 95 -9.39 7.62 33.46
CA PRO A 95 -9.81 6.46 32.66
C PRO A 95 -11.08 6.74 31.86
N ALA A 96 -11.13 6.29 30.60
CA ALA A 96 -12.31 6.48 29.78
C ALA A 96 -13.48 5.61 30.26
N ASP A 97 -14.70 6.09 30.06
CA ASP A 97 -15.94 5.42 30.46
C ASP A 97 -16.55 4.55 29.34
N THR A 98 -16.11 4.79 28.10
CA THR A 98 -16.67 4.16 26.90
C THR A 98 -15.58 3.83 25.89
N ALA A 99 -15.80 2.74 25.15
CA ALA A 99 -14.78 2.16 24.29
C ALA A 99 -14.50 3.05 23.07
N PRO A 100 -13.31 2.94 22.45
CA PRO A 100 -13.03 3.59 21.17
C PRO A 100 -14.06 3.24 20.09
N ASP A 101 -14.52 4.25 19.37
CA ASP A 101 -15.48 4.13 18.28
C ASP A 101 -15.06 4.97 17.04
N MET A 102 -15.88 5.02 15.99
CA MET A 102 -15.60 5.77 14.76
C MET A 102 -15.44 7.29 14.93
N ASN A 103 -15.83 7.86 16.08
CA ASN A 103 -15.70 9.27 16.41
C ASN A 103 -14.55 9.54 17.38
N THR A 104 -13.83 8.50 17.82
CA THR A 104 -12.76 8.61 18.80
C THR A 104 -11.39 8.69 18.12
N ASP A 105 -10.55 9.62 18.57
CA ASP A 105 -9.14 9.68 18.19
C ASP A 105 -8.30 8.80 19.10
N LEU A 106 -7.40 8.01 18.53
CA LEU A 106 -6.49 7.17 19.29
C LEU A 106 -5.06 7.67 19.18
N LEU A 107 -4.41 7.83 20.33
CA LEU A 107 -3.01 8.19 20.44
C LEU A 107 -2.26 7.14 21.25
N LEU A 108 -1.33 6.47 20.59
CA LEU A 108 -0.30 5.66 21.22
C LEU A 108 0.96 6.55 21.32
N PRO A 109 1.34 7.03 22.51
CA PRO A 109 2.43 7.99 22.67
C PRO A 109 3.79 7.45 22.22
N ASP A 110 4.76 8.34 21.98
CA ASP A 110 6.15 7.92 21.85
C ASP A 110 6.63 7.28 23.16
N ALA A 111 7.52 6.30 23.03
CA ALA A 111 8.24 5.74 24.17
C ALA A 111 9.70 5.47 23.81
N ASP A 112 10.56 5.35 24.82
CA ASP A 112 11.96 4.95 24.64
C ASP A 112 12.10 3.44 24.47
N LYS A 113 11.16 2.67 25.01
CA LYS A 113 11.11 1.22 24.89
C LYS A 113 9.95 0.77 23.97
N PRO A 114 10.12 -0.34 23.22
CA PRO A 114 9.02 -0.96 22.49
C PRO A 114 7.85 -1.35 23.40
N TYR A 115 6.63 -1.12 22.92
CA TYR A 115 5.40 -1.60 23.55
C TYR A 115 4.35 -1.95 22.49
N ARG A 116 3.34 -2.73 22.88
CA ARG A 116 2.33 -3.26 21.95
C ARG A 116 0.93 -3.09 22.51
N VAL A 117 0.03 -2.60 21.68
CA VAL A 117 -1.42 -2.51 21.93
C VAL A 117 -2.12 -3.42 20.94
N THR A 118 -2.82 -4.44 21.44
CA THR A 118 -3.51 -5.43 20.59
C THR A 118 -4.99 -5.51 20.87
N LEU A 119 -5.84 -5.10 19.92
CA LEU A 119 -7.29 -5.18 20.04
C LEU A 119 -7.79 -6.61 19.71
N LYS A 120 -7.59 -7.58 20.61
CA LYS A 120 -8.04 -8.98 20.39
C LYS A 120 -9.55 -9.10 20.60
N GLY A 121 -10.22 -10.04 19.93
CA GLY A 121 -11.54 -10.53 20.38
C GLY A 121 -12.80 -9.89 19.77
N GLN A 122 -12.75 -8.74 19.08
CA GLN A 122 -13.90 -8.30 18.26
C GLN A 122 -13.50 -8.00 16.81
N LYS A 123 -14.47 -8.23 15.93
CA LYS A 123 -14.38 -8.00 14.49
C LYS A 123 -14.82 -6.55 14.20
N ASN A 124 -14.19 -5.92 13.20
CA ASN A 124 -14.53 -4.57 12.71
C ASN A 124 -14.31 -3.45 13.74
N ARG A 125 -13.05 -3.05 13.90
CA ARG A 125 -12.65 -1.88 14.70
C ARG A 125 -12.85 -0.60 13.92
N ALA A 126 -13.13 0.48 14.62
CA ALA A 126 -13.21 1.80 14.04
C ALA A 126 -12.53 2.82 14.94
N CYS A 127 -11.87 3.80 14.34
CA CYS A 127 -11.49 5.04 14.99
C CYS A 127 -11.62 6.20 14.00
N ARG A 128 -11.67 7.42 14.52
CA ARG A 128 -11.64 8.62 13.70
C ARG A 128 -10.21 8.89 13.25
N HIS A 129 -9.33 9.36 14.13
CA HIS A 129 -7.90 9.53 13.86
C HIS A 129 -7.06 8.46 14.57
N LEU A 130 -5.90 8.10 14.01
CA LEU A 130 -4.96 7.17 14.64
C LEU A 130 -3.53 7.71 14.59
N THR A 131 -2.92 7.88 15.75
CA THR A 131 -1.48 8.17 15.89
C THR A 131 -0.77 6.99 16.55
N VAL A 132 0.24 6.45 15.87
CA VAL A 132 1.14 5.41 16.39
C VAL A 132 2.51 6.05 16.60
N GLY A 133 2.85 6.30 17.86
CA GLY A 133 4.11 6.93 18.27
C GLY A 133 5.33 6.05 18.05
N ARG A 134 6.51 6.64 18.27
CA ARG A 134 7.80 5.94 18.23
C ARG A 134 7.78 4.75 19.18
N ASN A 135 8.26 3.59 18.71
CA ASN A 135 8.33 2.32 19.43
C ASN A 135 6.96 1.69 19.81
N ALA A 136 5.84 2.29 19.37
CA ALA A 136 4.52 1.71 19.57
C ALA A 136 4.19 0.70 18.46
N VAL A 137 3.62 -0.44 18.83
CA VAL A 137 3.02 -1.40 17.88
C VAL A 137 1.51 -1.47 18.08
N PHE A 138 0.74 -1.03 17.10
CA PHE A 138 -0.71 -1.16 17.07
C PHE A 138 -1.14 -2.31 16.15
N GLU A 139 -1.86 -3.28 16.72
CA GLU A 139 -2.30 -4.46 15.99
C GLU A 139 -3.77 -4.79 16.35
N PRO A 140 -4.72 -4.66 15.43
CA PRO A 140 -6.05 -5.25 15.58
C PRO A 140 -5.91 -6.79 15.52
N GLY A 141 -5.73 -7.41 16.69
CA GLY A 141 -5.41 -8.84 16.81
C GLY A 141 -6.55 -9.77 16.38
N GLY A 142 -6.27 -11.08 16.32
CA GLY A 142 -7.29 -12.12 16.08
C GLY A 142 -7.87 -12.12 14.66
N GLY A 143 -7.17 -11.51 13.70
CA GLY A 143 -7.68 -11.34 12.35
C GLY A 143 -8.81 -10.30 12.24
N GLY A 144 -8.77 -9.26 13.06
CA GLY A 144 -9.67 -8.11 12.95
C GLY A 144 -9.39 -7.24 11.72
N SER A 145 -10.41 -6.51 11.30
CA SER A 145 -10.31 -5.37 10.37
C SER A 145 -10.33 -4.06 11.18
N LEU A 146 -9.76 -3.00 10.62
CA LEU A 146 -9.78 -1.64 11.18
C LEU A 146 -10.27 -0.66 10.12
N ALA A 147 -11.30 0.11 10.44
CA ALA A 147 -11.73 1.26 9.68
C ALA A 147 -11.19 2.55 10.34
N VAL A 148 -10.58 3.43 9.55
CA VAL A 148 -10.17 4.76 9.99
C VAL A 148 -10.89 5.79 9.14
N PHE A 149 -11.60 6.72 9.77
CA PHE A 149 -12.43 7.71 9.07
C PHE A 149 -11.67 9.02 8.78
N GLY A 150 -10.69 9.31 9.63
CA GLY A 150 -9.81 10.47 9.59
C GLY A 150 -8.38 10.12 9.18
N ASN A 151 -7.46 10.96 9.64
CA ASN A 151 -6.03 10.84 9.41
C ASN A 151 -5.39 9.65 10.15
N VAL A 152 -4.34 9.10 9.56
CA VAL A 152 -3.43 8.14 10.20
C VAL A 152 -2.02 8.71 10.20
N TRP A 153 -1.32 8.63 11.33
CA TRP A 153 0.10 8.94 11.43
C TRP A 153 0.85 7.86 12.19
N ILE A 154 1.76 7.18 11.50
CA ILE A 154 2.74 6.27 12.07
C ILE A 154 4.10 7.00 12.09
N ARG A 155 4.58 7.33 13.28
CA ARG A 155 5.85 8.03 13.49
C ARG A 155 7.05 7.10 13.28
N PRO A 156 8.29 7.63 13.14
CA PRO A 156 9.47 6.80 12.94
C PRO A 156 9.62 5.75 14.05
N GLY A 157 9.78 4.47 13.67
CA GLY A 157 9.87 3.34 14.60
C GLY A 157 8.53 2.85 15.16
N GLY A 158 7.43 3.55 14.90
CA GLY A 158 6.08 3.03 15.14
C GLY A 158 5.71 1.94 14.14
N THR A 159 4.75 1.08 14.48
CA THR A 159 4.25 0.03 13.59
C THR A 159 2.74 -0.11 13.70
N LEU A 160 2.06 0.00 12.56
CA LEU A 160 0.68 -0.44 12.39
C LEU A 160 0.71 -1.76 11.63
N TYR A 161 -0.01 -2.79 12.09
CA TYR A 161 -0.29 -3.96 11.26
C TYR A 161 -1.71 -4.47 11.46
N VAL A 162 -2.54 -4.36 10.41
CA VAL A 162 -3.90 -4.90 10.39
C VAL A 162 -3.93 -6.22 9.64
N TYR A 163 -4.12 -7.34 10.35
CA TYR A 163 -4.02 -8.67 9.73
C TYR A 163 -5.09 -8.94 8.65
N ARG A 164 -6.29 -8.36 8.73
CA ARG A 164 -7.26 -8.41 7.62
C ARG A 164 -7.26 -7.08 6.87
N THR A 165 -8.34 -6.33 6.98
CA THR A 165 -8.56 -5.16 6.14
C THR A 165 -8.35 -3.89 6.94
N LEU A 166 -7.41 -3.06 6.49
CA LEU A 166 -7.38 -1.64 6.84
C LEU A 166 -8.22 -0.88 5.82
N LYS A 167 -9.32 -0.29 6.27
CA LYS A 167 -10.24 0.50 5.45
C LYS A 167 -10.10 1.97 5.80
N LEU A 168 -9.78 2.82 4.84
CA LEU A 168 -9.91 4.27 4.97
C LEU A 168 -11.29 4.67 4.44
N ALA A 169 -12.11 5.25 5.31
CA ALA A 169 -13.52 5.50 5.07
C ALA A 169 -13.91 6.97 5.30
N GLY A 170 -15.16 7.32 4.98
CA GLY A 170 -15.75 8.63 5.23
C GLY A 170 -15.56 9.65 4.11
N GLY A 171 -16.30 10.77 4.19
CA GLY A 171 -16.39 11.79 3.13
C GLY A 171 -15.51 13.03 3.34
N ARG A 172 -14.40 12.95 4.09
CA ARG A 172 -13.49 14.08 4.34
C ARG A 172 -12.10 13.81 3.79
N ASN A 173 -11.41 14.85 3.32
CA ASN A 173 -10.02 14.72 2.89
C ASN A 173 -9.12 14.40 4.09
N THR A 174 -8.28 13.38 3.95
CA THR A 174 -7.41 12.86 5.02
C THR A 174 -5.98 12.66 4.54
N PHE A 175 -5.05 12.50 5.47
CA PHE A 175 -3.73 11.96 5.17
C PHE A 175 -3.52 10.59 5.79
N PHE A 176 -2.67 9.78 5.15
CA PHE A 176 -2.08 8.58 5.72
C PHE A 176 -0.56 8.77 5.70
N ARG A 177 0.02 9.09 6.84
CA ARG A 177 1.45 9.33 6.96
C ARG A 177 2.10 8.13 7.63
N ASN A 178 3.07 7.53 6.94
CA ASN A 178 3.96 6.54 7.52
C ASN A 178 5.38 6.98 7.20
N ASP A 179 6.06 7.52 8.20
CA ASP A 179 7.39 8.08 8.01
C ASP A 179 8.36 7.01 7.48
N TRP A 180 9.33 7.44 6.68
CA TRP A 180 10.36 6.55 6.16
C TRP A 180 11.09 5.85 7.33
N PRO A 181 11.55 4.59 7.14
CA PRO A 181 12.41 3.96 8.14
C PRO A 181 13.61 4.86 8.47
N ALA A 182 13.91 4.97 9.77
CA ALA A 182 14.96 5.86 10.27
C ALA A 182 16.37 5.52 9.75
N ASP A 183 16.57 4.30 9.24
CA ASP A 183 17.84 3.88 8.64
C ASP A 183 18.14 4.55 7.28
N GLY A 184 17.17 5.26 6.70
CA GLY A 184 17.32 5.98 5.44
C GLY A 184 17.53 5.11 4.20
N ASN A 185 17.64 3.78 4.34
CA ASN A 185 18.02 2.88 3.25
C ASN A 185 16.94 2.86 2.16
N LEU A 186 15.67 2.72 2.56
CA LEU A 186 14.57 2.75 1.61
C LEU A 186 14.38 4.14 1.00
N ARG A 187 14.59 5.21 1.77
CA ARG A 187 14.53 6.58 1.23
C ARG A 187 15.61 6.81 0.17
N LYS A 188 16.85 6.38 0.41
CA LYS A 188 17.93 6.46 -0.57
C LYS A 188 17.62 5.66 -1.84
N LEU A 189 17.08 4.44 -1.73
CA LEU A 189 16.65 3.65 -2.88
C LEU A 189 15.48 4.31 -3.64
N HIS A 190 14.61 5.03 -2.93
CA HIS A 190 13.56 5.83 -3.53
C HIS A 190 14.15 6.95 -4.38
N ASP A 191 14.97 7.80 -3.76
CA ASP A 191 15.43 9.07 -4.33
C ASP A 191 16.41 8.88 -5.49
N THR A 192 17.24 7.84 -5.42
CA THR A 192 18.18 7.49 -6.50
C THR A 192 17.50 6.78 -7.67
N GLY A 193 16.24 6.35 -7.50
CA GLY A 193 15.58 5.47 -8.46
C GLY A 193 16.34 4.15 -8.68
N ALA A 194 17.18 3.74 -7.72
CA ALA A 194 18.07 2.61 -7.87
C ALA A 194 17.30 1.33 -8.23
N ILE A 195 17.81 0.65 -9.25
CA ILE A 195 17.30 -0.64 -9.70
C ILE A 195 17.76 -1.67 -8.68
N VAL A 196 16.82 -2.29 -7.97
CA VAL A 196 17.11 -3.51 -7.22
C VAL A 196 17.16 -4.62 -8.25
N THR A 197 18.36 -4.93 -8.74
CA THR A 197 18.53 -5.93 -9.79
C THR A 197 17.96 -7.28 -9.34
N PHE A 198 17.20 -7.91 -10.24
CA PHE A 198 16.90 -9.33 -10.11
C PHE A 198 18.23 -10.06 -10.18
N ASP A 199 18.52 -10.86 -9.15
CA ASP A 199 19.64 -11.76 -9.13
C ASP A 199 19.15 -13.11 -9.67
N PRO A 200 19.50 -13.50 -10.91
CA PRO A 200 19.07 -14.79 -11.45
C PRO A 200 19.67 -15.98 -10.69
N ALA A 201 20.81 -15.78 -10.00
CA ALA A 201 21.44 -16.80 -9.18
C ALA A 201 20.77 -16.94 -7.81
N ASP A 202 20.24 -15.83 -7.25
CA ASP A 202 19.37 -15.84 -6.07
C ASP A 202 18.01 -15.18 -6.35
N PRO A 203 17.12 -15.87 -7.09
CA PRO A 203 15.81 -15.32 -7.44
C PRO A 203 14.93 -15.12 -6.21
N ARG A 204 15.28 -15.72 -5.06
CA ARG A 204 14.52 -15.62 -3.81
C ARG A 204 15.01 -14.50 -2.91
N LYS A 205 16.13 -13.84 -3.23
CA LYS A 205 16.65 -12.69 -2.49
C LYS A 205 15.52 -11.70 -2.24
N PRO A 206 15.12 -11.48 -0.97
CA PRO A 206 14.07 -10.54 -0.65
C PRO A 206 14.46 -9.17 -1.17
N ASN A 207 13.64 -8.60 -2.05
CA ASN A 207 13.86 -7.22 -2.47
C ASN A 207 13.64 -6.31 -1.23
N PRO A 208 14.38 -5.20 -1.09
CA PRO A 208 14.26 -4.30 0.07
C PRO A 208 12.83 -3.80 0.31
N TRP A 209 12.03 -3.69 -0.76
CA TRP A 209 10.63 -3.27 -0.75
C TRP A 209 9.63 -4.37 -0.35
N SER A 210 10.09 -5.62 -0.22
CA SER A 210 9.23 -6.76 0.04
C SER A 210 8.76 -6.73 1.48
N TRP A 211 7.47 -6.91 1.71
CA TRP A 211 6.91 -7.15 3.04
C TRP A 211 7.54 -8.35 3.77
N ARG A 212 8.24 -9.25 3.04
CA ARG A 212 8.97 -10.39 3.62
C ARG A 212 10.29 -9.99 4.26
N THR A 213 10.81 -8.79 3.98
CA THR A 213 11.92 -8.26 4.76
C THR A 213 11.37 -7.73 6.07
N ASN A 214 12.10 -7.95 7.17
CA ASN A 214 11.77 -7.33 8.46
C ASN A 214 11.85 -5.79 8.42
N ARG A 215 12.21 -5.20 7.27
CA ARG A 215 12.42 -3.76 7.08
C ARG A 215 11.26 -3.05 6.38
N THR A 216 10.35 -3.77 5.71
CA THR A 216 9.21 -3.13 5.03
C THR A 216 8.02 -3.00 5.98
N PRO A 217 7.58 -1.78 6.33
CA PRO A 217 6.37 -1.57 7.09
C PRO A 217 5.17 -1.82 6.19
N SER A 218 4.66 -3.05 6.20
CA SER A 218 3.31 -3.31 5.73
C SER A 218 2.33 -2.92 6.81
N VAL A 219 1.39 -2.04 6.47
CA VAL A 219 0.40 -1.53 7.42
C VAL A 219 -0.81 -2.44 7.57
N CYS A 220 -1.01 -3.33 6.59
CA CYS A 220 -2.13 -4.27 6.57
C CYS A 220 -1.87 -5.46 5.66
N HIS A 221 -2.74 -6.46 5.74
CA HIS A 221 -2.79 -7.54 4.77
C HIS A 221 -3.63 -7.20 3.54
N PHE A 222 -4.82 -6.62 3.77
CA PHE A 222 -5.69 -6.08 2.74
C PHE A 222 -5.94 -4.59 3.02
N PHE A 223 -5.96 -3.80 1.97
CA PHE A 223 -6.24 -2.37 2.05
C PHE A 223 -7.48 -2.01 1.26
N GLN A 224 -8.31 -1.12 1.81
CA GLN A 224 -9.45 -0.54 1.12
C GLN A 224 -9.46 0.99 1.27
N HIS A 225 -9.59 1.70 0.15
CA HIS A 225 -9.92 3.12 0.13
C HIS A 225 -11.36 3.28 -0.34
N ASP A 226 -12.22 3.81 0.52
CA ASP A 226 -13.65 3.94 0.28
C ASP A 226 -14.14 5.28 0.82
N LYS A 227 -13.78 6.35 0.10
CA LYS A 227 -14.07 7.74 0.49
C LYS A 227 -14.77 8.46 -0.67
N PRO A 228 -16.08 8.25 -0.88
CA PRO A 228 -16.80 8.93 -1.95
C PRO A 228 -16.55 10.45 -1.90
N GLU A 229 -16.22 11.02 -3.06
CA GLU A 229 -16.00 12.47 -3.24
C GLU A 229 -14.85 13.09 -2.42
N ALA A 230 -14.06 12.29 -1.71
CA ALA A 230 -12.96 12.74 -0.89
C ALA A 230 -11.65 12.03 -1.24
N THR A 231 -10.57 12.51 -0.63
CA THR A 231 -9.22 12.00 -0.89
C THR A 231 -8.52 11.49 0.35
N THR A 232 -7.63 10.51 0.20
CA THR A 232 -6.56 10.27 1.18
C THR A 232 -5.21 10.49 0.52
N GLU A 233 -4.37 11.33 1.11
CA GLU A 233 -2.99 11.54 0.67
C GLU A 233 -2.00 10.72 1.50
N PHE A 234 -1.32 9.77 0.86
CA PHE A 234 -0.26 8.95 1.43
C PHE A 234 1.07 9.70 1.42
N ILE A 235 1.70 9.80 2.59
CA ILE A 235 2.97 10.51 2.78
C ILE A 235 3.99 9.54 3.38
N GLY A 236 5.18 9.48 2.77
CA GLY A 236 6.25 8.58 3.17
C GLY A 236 6.17 7.21 2.50
N TYR A 237 6.39 6.13 3.25
CA TYR A 237 6.42 4.77 2.71
C TYR A 237 5.40 3.86 3.38
N SER A 238 4.47 3.32 2.60
CA SER A 238 3.47 2.36 3.07
C SER A 238 3.39 1.16 2.12
N SER A 239 3.03 0.00 2.67
CA SER A 239 2.67 -1.15 1.85
C SER A 239 1.50 -1.95 2.43
N SER A 240 0.74 -2.62 1.57
CA SER A 240 -0.15 -3.72 1.93
C SER A 240 0.54 -5.05 1.62
N ARG A 241 0.32 -6.12 2.41
CA ARG A 241 0.92 -7.43 2.10
C ARG A 241 0.27 -8.14 0.93
N ASP A 242 -0.98 -7.82 0.61
CA ASP A 242 -1.76 -8.45 -0.44
C ASP A 242 -2.69 -7.40 -1.09
N GLU A 243 -3.99 -7.66 -1.21
CA GLU A 243 -4.92 -6.88 -2.04
C GLU A 243 -5.03 -5.41 -1.61
N VAL A 244 -5.12 -4.53 -2.61
CA VAL A 244 -5.42 -3.09 -2.44
C VAL A 244 -6.63 -2.78 -3.30
N ARG A 245 -7.73 -2.32 -2.71
CA ARG A 245 -8.91 -1.87 -3.45
C ARG A 245 -9.14 -0.38 -3.26
N VAL A 246 -9.27 0.34 -4.36
CA VAL A 246 -9.73 1.73 -4.38
C VAL A 246 -11.16 1.71 -4.90
N ILE A 247 -12.11 1.73 -3.97
CA ILE A 247 -13.55 1.52 -4.21
C ILE A 247 -14.22 2.83 -4.61
N ALA A 248 -13.89 3.92 -3.91
CA ALA A 248 -14.45 5.25 -4.15
C ALA A 248 -13.45 6.35 -3.76
N GLY A 249 -13.62 7.54 -4.35
CA GLY A 249 -12.75 8.71 -4.11
C GLY A 249 -11.41 8.65 -4.82
N THR A 250 -10.50 9.52 -4.39
CA THR A 250 -9.13 9.58 -4.93
C THR A 250 -8.10 9.22 -3.86
N LEU A 251 -7.38 8.12 -4.06
CA LEU A 251 -6.18 7.82 -3.30
C LEU A 251 -5.01 8.58 -3.94
N ILE A 252 -4.38 9.47 -3.20
CA ILE A 252 -3.23 10.25 -3.65
C ILE A 252 -1.97 9.64 -3.02
N VAL A 253 -0.96 9.35 -3.83
CA VAL A 253 0.40 9.10 -3.33
C VAL A 253 1.15 10.43 -3.45
N GLY A 254 1.48 11.01 -2.30
CA GLY A 254 2.08 12.33 -2.18
C GLY A 254 3.48 12.41 -2.78
N ARG A 255 4.04 13.61 -2.78
CA ARG A 255 5.37 13.87 -3.36
C ARG A 255 6.42 12.99 -2.70
N ASP A 256 7.31 12.43 -3.52
CA ASP A 256 8.39 11.53 -3.11
C ASP A 256 7.94 10.41 -2.13
N SER A 257 6.69 9.94 -2.30
CA SER A 257 6.08 8.93 -1.46
C SER A 257 5.81 7.63 -2.23
N ARG A 258 5.69 6.54 -1.48
CA ARG A 258 5.43 5.20 -2.02
C ARG A 258 4.29 4.51 -1.30
N PHE A 259 3.35 4.00 -2.09
CA PHE A 259 2.33 3.07 -1.61
C PHE A 259 2.32 1.81 -2.46
N LEU A 260 2.74 0.68 -1.88
CA LEU A 260 2.92 -0.56 -2.62
C LEU A 260 1.94 -1.66 -2.18
N CYS A 261 1.53 -2.50 -3.14
CA CYS A 261 0.69 -3.68 -2.97
C CYS A 261 1.57 -4.93 -2.98
N GLY A 262 1.44 -5.78 -1.98
CA GLY A 262 2.20 -7.03 -1.89
C GLY A 262 1.50 -8.21 -2.52
N GLY A 263 2.04 -9.40 -2.22
CA GLY A 263 1.33 -10.67 -2.33
C GLY A 263 0.83 -11.03 -3.73
N ALA A 264 -0.18 -11.90 -3.75
CA ALA A 264 -0.75 -12.48 -4.96
C ALA A 264 -1.86 -11.61 -5.58
N ALA A 265 -2.48 -10.76 -4.79
CA ALA A 265 -3.66 -9.99 -5.17
C ALA A 265 -3.29 -8.63 -5.78
N MET A 266 -4.20 -7.95 -6.47
CA MET A 266 -3.88 -6.78 -7.29
C MET A 266 -4.16 -5.44 -6.60
N LEU A 267 -3.62 -4.36 -7.18
CA LEU A 267 -4.19 -3.02 -7.06
C LEU A 267 -5.46 -2.99 -7.93
N ASP A 268 -6.64 -3.00 -7.32
CA ASP A 268 -7.94 -2.96 -8.00
C ASP A 268 -8.58 -1.58 -7.82
N ILE A 269 -8.90 -0.92 -8.92
CA ILE A 269 -9.47 0.43 -8.95
C ILE A 269 -10.84 0.35 -9.62
N ALA A 270 -11.87 0.60 -8.81
CA ALA A 270 -13.26 0.51 -9.23
C ALA A 270 -13.67 1.67 -10.15
N LYS A 271 -14.84 1.53 -10.78
CA LYS A 271 -15.44 2.56 -11.64
C LYS A 271 -15.64 3.85 -10.86
N GLY A 272 -15.20 4.97 -11.43
CA GLY A 272 -15.30 6.29 -10.79
C GLY A 272 -14.29 6.56 -9.67
N ALA A 273 -13.55 5.56 -9.21
CA ALA A 273 -12.46 5.74 -8.26
C ALA A 273 -11.15 6.13 -8.97
N ALA A 274 -10.21 6.70 -8.22
CA ALA A 274 -8.98 7.22 -8.76
C ALA A 274 -7.75 6.94 -7.90
N VAL A 275 -6.61 6.74 -8.54
CA VAL A 275 -5.28 6.87 -7.94
C VAL A 275 -4.56 8.04 -8.62
N ALA A 276 -4.01 8.96 -7.83
CA ALA A 276 -3.18 10.06 -8.33
C ALA A 276 -1.78 9.98 -7.72
N LEU A 277 -0.76 10.13 -8.54
CA LEU A 277 0.64 10.02 -8.15
C LEU A 277 1.29 11.40 -8.34
N MET A 278 1.75 12.02 -7.25
CA MET A 278 2.37 13.35 -7.29
C MET A 278 3.84 13.28 -7.73
N ASP A 279 4.56 14.40 -7.67
CA ASP A 279 5.96 14.48 -8.10
C ASP A 279 6.85 13.40 -7.46
N GLY A 280 7.51 12.58 -8.29
CA GLY A 280 8.39 11.50 -7.82
C GLY A 280 7.66 10.33 -7.14
N ALA A 281 6.33 10.39 -7.04
CA ALA A 281 5.55 9.39 -6.35
C ALA A 281 5.50 8.07 -7.11
N MET A 282 5.28 6.98 -6.37
CA MET A 282 5.20 5.67 -6.97
C MET A 282 4.19 4.75 -6.27
N THR A 283 3.42 4.02 -7.07
CA THR A 283 2.64 2.87 -6.61
C THR A 283 2.96 1.64 -7.45
N GLY A 284 2.65 0.45 -6.94
CA GLY A 284 2.92 -0.79 -7.66
C GLY A 284 3.01 -2.02 -6.77
N LYS A 285 3.61 -3.09 -7.27
CA LYS A 285 3.85 -4.37 -6.60
C LYS A 285 5.15 -4.50 -5.80
N THR A 286 5.11 -4.91 -4.53
CA THR A 286 6.34 -5.21 -3.75
C THR A 286 6.98 -6.56 -4.10
N VAL A 287 6.32 -7.41 -4.87
CA VAL A 287 6.79 -8.75 -5.21
C VAL A 287 6.36 -9.09 -6.62
N ASN A 288 7.20 -9.81 -7.35
CA ASN A 288 6.80 -10.40 -8.62
C ASN A 288 6.06 -11.72 -8.37
N GLN A 289 4.80 -11.63 -7.93
CA GLN A 289 3.95 -12.80 -7.74
C GLN A 289 2.98 -12.94 -8.92
N PHE A 290 2.92 -14.15 -9.48
CA PHE A 290 2.31 -14.39 -10.77
C PHE A 290 0.78 -14.18 -10.75
N GLY A 291 0.33 -13.16 -11.47
CA GLY A 291 -1.06 -12.71 -11.54
C GLY A 291 -1.17 -11.29 -12.08
N THR A 292 -2.39 -10.74 -12.11
CA THR A 292 -2.62 -9.33 -12.45
C THR A 292 -2.06 -8.45 -11.34
N CYS A 293 -1.18 -7.50 -11.67
CA CYS A 293 -0.63 -6.55 -10.71
C CYS A 293 -1.57 -5.37 -10.47
N CYS A 294 -2.21 -4.91 -11.55
CA CYS A 294 -3.13 -3.78 -11.52
C CYS A 294 -4.39 -4.08 -12.35
N ARG A 295 -5.56 -3.79 -11.79
CA ARG A 295 -6.84 -3.83 -12.48
C ARG A 295 -7.49 -2.45 -12.40
N LEU A 296 -7.84 -1.89 -13.54
CA LEU A 296 -8.59 -0.65 -13.67
C LEU A 296 -9.93 -0.99 -14.33
N SER A 297 -11.04 -0.79 -13.61
CA SER A 297 -12.39 -1.20 -14.03
C SER A 297 -13.30 0.01 -14.24
N GLY A 298 -12.98 0.86 -15.22
CA GLY A 298 -13.63 2.16 -15.45
C GLY A 298 -13.17 3.27 -14.50
N GLY A 299 -12.08 3.06 -13.76
CA GLY A 299 -11.48 4.05 -12.86
C GLY A 299 -10.41 4.91 -13.54
N SER A 300 -9.58 5.58 -12.74
CA SER A 300 -8.43 6.33 -13.26
C SER A 300 -7.14 6.14 -12.47
N ILE A 301 -6.01 6.15 -13.19
CA ILE A 301 -4.67 6.35 -12.64
C ILE A 301 -4.11 7.60 -13.30
N SER A 302 -3.59 8.52 -12.50
CA SER A 302 -3.01 9.75 -13.00
C SER A 302 -1.68 10.10 -12.37
N ALA A 303 -0.84 10.81 -13.12
CA ALA A 303 0.35 11.46 -12.61
C ALA A 303 0.05 12.97 -12.53
N GLY A 304 0.02 13.50 -11.30
CA GLY A 304 -0.55 14.79 -10.98
C GLY A 304 -2.08 14.82 -11.00
N LEU A 305 -2.63 15.98 -10.64
CA LEU A 305 -4.03 16.35 -10.80
C LEU A 305 -4.12 17.61 -11.65
N ARG A 306 -5.32 17.98 -12.11
CA ARG A 306 -5.49 19.17 -12.97
C ARG A 306 -5.06 20.46 -12.27
N ASP A 307 -5.39 20.57 -11.00
CA ASP A 307 -5.07 21.67 -10.07
C ASP A 307 -3.74 21.46 -9.33
N ARG A 308 -3.15 20.26 -9.42
CA ARG A 308 -1.83 19.92 -8.84
C ARG A 308 -0.96 19.23 -9.90
N PRO A 309 -0.56 19.95 -10.96
CA PRO A 309 0.24 19.38 -12.04
C PRO A 309 1.65 19.01 -11.56
N ILE A 310 2.25 18.01 -12.21
CA ILE A 310 3.58 17.50 -11.86
C ILE A 310 4.69 18.11 -12.71
N LYS A 311 5.88 18.20 -12.11
CA LYS A 311 7.15 18.62 -12.73
C LYS A 311 8.09 17.44 -12.96
N ARG A 312 7.91 16.34 -12.22
CA ARG A 312 8.71 15.11 -12.33
C ARG A 312 7.82 13.91 -12.65
N ASP A 313 8.39 12.91 -13.29
CA ASP A 313 7.70 11.65 -13.56
C ASP A 313 7.12 11.04 -12.28
N ALA A 314 5.94 10.45 -12.41
CA ALA A 314 5.35 9.59 -11.39
C ALA A 314 5.18 8.16 -11.96
N ARG A 315 5.27 7.14 -11.11
CA ARG A 315 5.50 5.75 -11.57
C ARG A 315 4.42 4.77 -11.12
N LEU A 316 3.89 4.01 -12.06
CA LEU A 316 3.15 2.77 -11.83
C LEU A 316 4.09 1.58 -12.10
N GLY A 317 4.54 0.94 -11.02
CA GLY A 317 5.37 -0.26 -11.06
C GLY A 317 4.54 -1.53 -11.20
N LEU A 318 4.80 -2.29 -12.26
CA LEU A 318 4.16 -3.57 -12.53
C LEU A 318 5.13 -4.73 -12.29
N GLY A 319 4.59 -5.91 -12.02
CA GLY A 319 5.36 -7.16 -11.99
C GLY A 319 5.81 -7.57 -13.39
N TYR A 320 6.90 -8.32 -13.45
CA TYR A 320 7.40 -8.92 -14.69
C TYR A 320 6.47 -10.08 -15.11
N SER A 321 6.07 -10.11 -16.39
CA SER A 321 5.17 -11.13 -16.95
C SER A 321 5.81 -11.94 -18.07
N ASN A 322 5.47 -13.21 -18.16
CA ASN A 322 5.74 -14.03 -19.33
C ASN A 322 4.69 -13.78 -20.44
N TRP A 323 5.00 -12.82 -21.30
CA TRP A 323 4.16 -12.45 -22.44
C TRP A 323 3.67 -13.60 -23.34
N MET A 324 4.38 -14.73 -23.37
CA MET A 324 4.05 -15.89 -24.19
C MET A 324 2.97 -16.79 -23.58
N ASN A 325 2.53 -16.53 -22.35
CA ASN A 325 1.67 -17.44 -21.61
C ASN A 325 2.23 -18.89 -21.60
N LEU A 326 3.56 -19.04 -21.49
CA LEU A 326 4.17 -20.37 -21.47
C LEU A 326 3.63 -21.13 -20.26
N THR A 327 3.14 -22.33 -20.54
CA THR A 327 2.90 -23.32 -19.52
C THR A 327 4.19 -24.06 -19.28
N PHE A 328 4.63 -24.18 -18.03
CA PHE A 328 5.85 -24.92 -17.70
C PHE A 328 5.43 -26.30 -17.18
N PRO A 329 6.13 -27.39 -17.57
CA PRO A 329 5.73 -28.76 -17.22
C PRO A 329 5.60 -29.02 -15.71
N ASP A 330 6.30 -28.23 -14.91
CA ASP A 330 6.37 -28.28 -13.45
C ASP A 330 5.37 -27.34 -12.75
N GLN A 331 4.50 -26.64 -13.49
CA GLN A 331 3.44 -25.82 -12.89
C GLN A 331 2.44 -26.70 -12.15
N LYS A 332 2.57 -26.72 -10.83
CA LYS A 332 1.52 -27.28 -9.98
C LYS A 332 0.28 -26.41 -10.07
N LYS A 333 -0.84 -27.01 -10.49
CA LYS A 333 -2.17 -26.41 -10.29
C LYS A 333 -2.36 -26.19 -8.78
N SER A 334 -2.74 -24.98 -8.38
CA SER A 334 -3.08 -24.76 -6.97
C SER A 334 -4.29 -25.62 -6.58
N ARG A 335 -4.50 -25.86 -5.28
CA ARG A 335 -5.69 -26.57 -4.76
C ARG A 335 -7.03 -25.95 -5.20
N ARG A 336 -7.04 -24.72 -5.73
CA ARG A 336 -8.22 -24.02 -6.24
C ARG A 336 -8.34 -24.06 -7.77
N GLY A 337 -7.60 -24.94 -8.46
CA GLY A 337 -7.65 -25.07 -9.92
C GLY A 337 -6.98 -23.93 -10.70
N ASN A 338 -6.64 -22.81 -10.05
CA ASN A 338 -5.81 -21.77 -10.64
C ASN A 338 -4.38 -22.31 -10.77
N SER A 339 -3.87 -22.49 -11.98
CA SER A 339 -2.43 -22.62 -12.18
C SER A 339 -1.77 -21.36 -11.62
N TYR A 340 -0.63 -21.51 -10.95
CA TYR A 340 0.30 -20.39 -10.75
C TYR A 340 0.88 -20.08 -12.14
N ASP A 341 0.04 -19.51 -13.01
CA ASP A 341 0.40 -19.15 -14.36
C ASP A 341 1.54 -18.15 -14.26
N TYR A 342 2.76 -18.57 -14.60
CA TYR A 342 3.93 -17.71 -14.64
C TYR A 342 3.62 -16.55 -15.59
N GLY A 343 3.14 -15.43 -15.03
CA GLY A 343 2.96 -14.12 -15.62
C GLY A 343 2.18 -14.02 -16.94
N ARG A 344 0.84 -14.06 -16.94
CA ARG A 344 0.07 -13.78 -18.18
C ARG A 344 0.03 -12.30 -18.54
N PHE A 345 -0.60 -11.47 -17.69
CA PHE A 345 -0.68 -10.01 -17.87
C PHE A 345 -0.38 -9.33 -16.56
N SER A 346 0.51 -8.35 -16.59
CA SER A 346 0.83 -7.51 -15.44
C SER A 346 -0.31 -6.54 -15.13
N ALA A 347 -1.13 -6.13 -16.11
CA ALA A 347 -2.27 -5.27 -15.84
C ALA A 347 -3.46 -5.51 -16.78
N THR A 348 -4.66 -5.19 -16.31
CA THR A 348 -5.89 -5.08 -17.10
C THR A 348 -6.45 -3.67 -16.93
N LEU A 349 -6.45 -2.89 -18.00
CA LEU A 349 -6.67 -1.46 -17.96
C LEU A 349 -7.93 -1.09 -18.78
N SER A 350 -8.98 -0.64 -18.10
CA SER A 350 -10.17 -0.01 -18.68
C SER A 350 -10.47 1.26 -17.89
N GLY A 351 -10.45 2.42 -18.54
CA GLY A 351 -10.65 3.72 -17.87
C GLY A 351 -9.67 4.79 -18.33
N ARG A 352 -9.00 5.50 -17.41
CA ARG A 352 -8.12 6.63 -17.73
C ARG A 352 -6.71 6.45 -17.18
N LEU A 353 -5.70 6.62 -18.05
CA LEU A 353 -4.28 6.68 -17.72
C LEU A 353 -3.73 8.02 -18.23
N VAL A 354 -3.59 9.01 -17.35
CA VAL A 354 -3.31 10.39 -17.79
C VAL A 354 -2.27 11.07 -16.91
N ALA A 355 -1.34 11.81 -17.49
CA ALA A 355 -0.53 12.77 -16.75
C ALA A 355 -0.97 14.22 -16.98
N TYR A 356 -0.86 15.02 -15.93
CA TYR A 356 -1.06 16.47 -15.92
C TYR A 356 0.29 17.17 -15.65
N PRO A 357 1.19 17.25 -16.63
CA PRO A 357 2.44 17.97 -16.46
C PRO A 357 2.19 19.49 -16.39
N VAL A 358 3.05 20.20 -15.67
CA VAL A 358 3.15 21.66 -15.77
C VAL A 358 3.48 22.05 -17.21
N LYS A 359 2.98 23.19 -17.70
CA LYS A 359 3.29 23.69 -19.04
C LYS A 359 4.82 23.75 -19.25
N GLY A 360 5.30 23.15 -20.34
CA GLY A 360 6.74 23.06 -20.66
C GLY A 360 7.49 21.93 -19.97
N SER A 361 6.84 21.14 -19.10
CA SER A 361 7.46 19.96 -18.47
C SER A 361 7.29 18.70 -19.32
N ASP A 362 8.33 17.88 -19.34
CA ASP A 362 8.31 16.53 -19.89
C ASP A 362 7.85 15.45 -18.92
N ALA A 363 7.31 15.83 -17.75
CA ALA A 363 6.80 14.88 -16.79
C ALA A 363 5.69 13.98 -17.39
N ARG A 364 5.74 12.69 -17.06
CA ARG A 364 4.79 11.67 -17.54
C ARG A 364 4.30 10.80 -16.39
N LEU A 365 3.20 10.10 -16.66
CA LEU A 365 2.89 8.85 -15.98
C LEU A 365 3.75 7.76 -16.62
N VAL A 366 4.66 7.19 -15.86
CA VAL A 366 5.57 6.14 -16.33
C VAL A 366 5.04 4.79 -15.88
N ILE A 367 4.78 3.90 -16.84
CA ILE A 367 4.29 2.54 -16.58
C ILE A 367 5.37 1.57 -17.02
N GLY A 368 5.90 0.77 -16.08
CA GLY A 368 7.04 -0.10 -16.36
C GLY A 368 7.21 -1.22 -15.35
N TRP A 369 8.22 -2.06 -15.56
CA TRP A 369 8.57 -3.06 -14.55
C TRP A 369 9.07 -2.36 -13.30
N GLN A 370 8.57 -2.78 -12.14
CA GLN A 370 8.92 -2.19 -10.86
C GLN A 370 10.40 -2.38 -10.46
N ARG A 371 11.19 -3.10 -11.26
CA ARG A 371 12.57 -3.46 -10.93
C ARG A 371 12.64 -4.20 -9.60
N ILE A 372 11.66 -5.06 -9.39
CA ILE A 372 11.59 -5.91 -8.21
C ILE A 372 11.80 -7.35 -8.66
N SER A 373 12.84 -7.94 -8.07
CA SER A 373 13.13 -9.37 -8.13
C SER A 373 11.93 -10.21 -7.72
N ALA A 374 11.87 -11.46 -8.20
CA ALA A 374 10.95 -12.49 -7.74
C ALA A 374 11.21 -12.94 -6.29
N GLY A 375 11.38 -11.99 -5.36
CA GLY A 375 11.77 -12.16 -3.96
C GLY A 375 10.68 -12.76 -3.08
N GLY A 376 10.09 -13.87 -3.53
CA GLY A 376 9.22 -14.67 -2.73
C GLY A 376 8.54 -15.70 -3.60
N GLY A 377 9.10 -16.93 -3.60
CA GLY A 377 8.34 -18.10 -4.03
C GLY A 377 6.93 -17.98 -3.47
N GLY A 378 5.96 -17.73 -4.36
CA GLY A 378 4.56 -17.91 -4.03
C GLY A 378 4.44 -19.32 -3.46
N ARG A 379 3.50 -19.57 -2.54
CA ARG A 379 3.26 -20.94 -2.06
C ARG A 379 3.08 -21.85 -3.28
N GLY A 380 4.07 -22.68 -3.63
CA GLY A 380 4.04 -23.54 -4.82
C GLY A 380 5.07 -23.24 -5.91
N VAL A 381 5.86 -22.16 -5.83
CA VAL A 381 7.05 -21.98 -6.68
C VAL A 381 8.21 -22.74 -6.03
N ASN A 382 8.18 -24.06 -6.18
CA ASN A 382 9.34 -24.89 -5.85
C ASN A 382 10.53 -24.41 -6.72
N LYS A 383 11.77 -24.65 -6.29
CA LYS A 383 12.96 -24.46 -7.15
C LYS A 383 12.91 -25.53 -8.25
N THR A 384 11.95 -25.42 -9.15
CA THR A 384 11.76 -26.39 -10.20
C THR A 384 12.57 -25.95 -11.41
N ASP A 385 12.97 -26.93 -12.20
CA ASP A 385 13.80 -26.73 -13.37
C ASP A 385 13.17 -25.75 -14.38
N GLY A 386 11.85 -25.70 -14.54
CA GLY A 386 11.18 -24.80 -15.49
C GLY A 386 11.34 -23.31 -15.14
N PHE A 387 11.16 -22.95 -13.87
CA PHE A 387 11.34 -21.57 -13.42
C PHE A 387 12.80 -21.11 -13.55
N ASN A 388 13.73 -21.91 -13.02
CA ASN A 388 15.15 -21.55 -13.00
C ASN A 388 15.82 -21.64 -14.39
N ARG A 389 15.45 -22.61 -15.24
CA ARG A 389 16.06 -22.75 -16.58
C ARG A 389 15.53 -21.75 -17.60
N THR A 390 14.25 -21.36 -17.51
CA THR A 390 13.57 -20.65 -18.60
C THR A 390 13.11 -19.27 -18.17
N PHE A 391 12.29 -19.16 -17.12
CA PHE A 391 11.72 -17.86 -16.74
C PHE A 391 12.78 -16.87 -16.22
N ALA A 392 13.76 -17.36 -15.45
CA ALA A 392 14.87 -16.53 -14.96
C ALA A 392 15.79 -16.00 -16.08
N LYS A 393 15.76 -16.62 -17.27
CA LYS A 393 16.54 -16.19 -18.46
C LYS A 393 15.80 -15.21 -19.35
N LEU A 394 14.48 -15.09 -19.19
CA LEU A 394 13.69 -14.15 -19.98
C LEU A 394 14.03 -12.72 -19.56
N LEU A 395 14.11 -11.82 -20.55
CA LEU A 395 14.28 -10.40 -20.29
C LEU A 395 13.08 -9.90 -19.46
N PRO A 396 13.31 -9.17 -18.35
CA PRO A 396 12.25 -8.76 -17.45
C PRO A 396 11.45 -7.60 -18.06
N LYS A 397 10.35 -7.95 -18.73
CA LYS A 397 9.46 -7.04 -19.46
C LYS A 397 7.99 -7.22 -19.08
N ILE A 398 7.18 -6.19 -19.24
CA ILE A 398 5.77 -6.19 -18.89
C ILE A 398 4.89 -6.45 -20.10
N THR A 399 3.73 -7.02 -19.82
CA THR A 399 2.62 -7.18 -20.75
C THR A 399 1.36 -6.65 -20.10
N ILE A 400 0.61 -5.80 -20.80
CA ILE A 400 -0.61 -5.17 -20.32
C ILE A 400 -1.76 -5.43 -21.28
N TRP A 401 -2.95 -5.60 -20.72
CA TRP A 401 -4.20 -5.58 -21.45
C TRP A 401 -4.81 -4.19 -21.37
N VAL A 402 -5.21 -3.63 -22.51
CA VAL A 402 -5.85 -2.32 -22.60
C VAL A 402 -7.18 -2.44 -23.33
N SER A 403 -8.28 -2.06 -22.69
CA SER A 403 -9.60 -2.02 -23.32
C SER A 403 -9.68 -0.88 -24.34
N PRO A 404 -10.47 -1.01 -25.42
CA PRO A 404 -10.54 -0.01 -26.49
C PRO A 404 -10.92 1.38 -25.98
N ASP A 405 -11.82 1.45 -25.01
CA ASP A 405 -12.33 2.68 -24.39
C ASP A 405 -11.33 3.38 -23.46
N THR A 406 -10.15 2.79 -23.24
CA THR A 406 -9.14 3.36 -22.35
C THR A 406 -8.55 4.63 -22.93
N ARG A 407 -8.68 5.74 -22.20
CA ARG A 407 -8.04 7.01 -22.53
C ARG A 407 -6.61 7.04 -21.98
N ILE A 408 -5.64 7.13 -22.87
CA ILE A 408 -4.22 7.24 -22.52
C ILE A 408 -3.67 8.58 -23.01
N ALA A 409 -3.09 9.39 -22.12
CA ALA A 409 -2.49 10.67 -22.48
C ALA A 409 -1.28 11.04 -21.61
N ASN A 410 -0.20 11.53 -22.23
CA ASN A 410 1.06 11.91 -21.55
C ASN A 410 1.65 10.74 -20.73
N VAL A 411 1.69 9.55 -21.34
CA VAL A 411 2.18 8.32 -20.69
C VAL A 411 3.48 7.88 -21.37
N ARG A 412 4.46 7.47 -20.56
CA ARG A 412 5.65 6.77 -21.04
C ARG A 412 5.56 5.30 -20.63
N PHE A 413 5.62 4.40 -21.60
CA PHE A 413 5.78 2.98 -21.30
C PHE A 413 7.25 2.60 -21.26
N GLU A 414 7.60 1.77 -20.29
CA GLU A 414 8.93 1.19 -20.11
C GLU A 414 8.81 -0.34 -20.08
N ASP A 415 9.88 -1.01 -20.48
CA ASP A 415 10.03 -2.46 -20.34
C ASP A 415 8.96 -3.29 -21.05
N LEU A 416 8.35 -2.82 -22.13
CA LEU A 416 7.39 -3.63 -22.87
C LEU A 416 8.07 -4.74 -23.68
N HIS A 417 7.40 -5.88 -23.74
CA HIS A 417 7.63 -6.86 -24.81
C HIS A 417 7.17 -6.32 -26.17
N ARG A 418 7.68 -6.89 -27.26
CA ARG A 418 7.02 -6.79 -28.58
C ARG A 418 5.64 -7.44 -28.46
N GLY A 419 4.60 -6.77 -28.96
CA GLY A 419 3.21 -7.13 -28.71
C GLY A 419 2.80 -7.10 -27.22
N GLY A 420 3.57 -6.38 -26.38
CA GLY A 420 3.34 -6.29 -24.94
C GLY A 420 2.10 -5.49 -24.55
N ILE A 421 1.53 -4.70 -25.46
CA ILE A 421 0.25 -4.03 -25.26
C ILE A 421 -0.81 -4.77 -26.05
N ILE A 422 -1.70 -5.46 -25.35
CA ILE A 422 -2.72 -6.31 -25.95
C ILE A 422 -4.06 -5.61 -25.89
N MET A 423 -4.74 -5.56 -27.03
CA MET A 423 -6.01 -4.88 -27.21
C MET A 423 -6.94 -5.72 -28.10
N PRO A 424 -8.26 -5.62 -27.93
CA PRO A 424 -9.19 -6.27 -28.87
C PRO A 424 -9.40 -5.46 -30.16
N ASP A 425 -8.96 -4.20 -30.17
CA ASP A 425 -8.93 -3.32 -31.36
C ASP A 425 -7.66 -2.45 -31.25
N VAL A 426 -6.66 -2.71 -32.08
CA VAL A 426 -5.41 -1.94 -32.08
C VAL A 426 -5.56 -0.56 -32.73
N ALA A 427 -6.56 -0.37 -33.60
CA ALA A 427 -6.84 0.93 -34.21
C ALA A 427 -7.31 1.95 -33.17
N ALA A 428 -7.92 1.50 -32.07
CA ALA A 428 -8.26 2.35 -30.93
C ALA A 428 -7.07 3.11 -30.32
N ALA A 429 -5.83 2.61 -30.50
CA ALA A 429 -4.61 3.27 -30.02
C ALA A 429 -4.32 4.60 -30.72
N THR A 430 -4.89 4.86 -31.90
CA THR A 430 -4.80 6.16 -32.60
C THR A 430 -5.38 7.32 -31.80
N ARG A 431 -6.25 7.04 -30.82
CA ARG A 431 -6.84 8.04 -29.92
C ARG A 431 -5.91 8.46 -28.78
N TRP A 432 -4.82 7.72 -28.55
CA TRP A 432 -3.87 8.03 -27.50
C TRP A 432 -3.07 9.29 -27.83
N LYS A 433 -2.72 10.07 -26.82
CA LYS A 433 -2.06 11.38 -27.00
C LYS A 433 -0.72 11.43 -26.27
N ASN A 434 0.32 11.91 -26.95
CA ASN A 434 1.65 12.12 -26.37
C ASN A 434 2.19 10.86 -25.65
N ILE A 435 2.18 9.73 -26.36
CA ILE A 435 2.69 8.47 -25.85
C ILE A 435 4.15 8.32 -26.26
N THR A 436 4.99 7.90 -25.32
CA THR A 436 6.40 7.60 -25.60
C THR A 436 6.79 6.22 -25.09
N PHE A 437 7.82 5.65 -25.70
CA PHE A 437 8.36 4.34 -25.35
C PHE A 437 9.82 4.49 -24.93
N GLY A 438 10.12 4.12 -23.70
CA GLY A 438 11.45 4.24 -23.14
C GLY A 438 12.42 3.19 -23.68
N LYS A 439 13.71 3.37 -23.33
CA LYS A 439 14.81 2.49 -23.77
C LYS A 439 14.68 1.06 -23.23
N GLY A 440 13.87 0.86 -22.18
CA GLY A 440 13.59 -0.46 -21.64
C GLY A 440 12.71 -1.32 -22.54
N CYS A 441 11.96 -0.77 -23.49
CA CYS A 441 11.08 -1.55 -24.38
C CYS A 441 11.89 -2.35 -25.43
N LEU A 442 11.36 -3.49 -25.88
CA LEU A 442 11.97 -4.30 -26.96
C LEU A 442 11.79 -3.70 -28.38
N SER A 443 11.04 -2.61 -28.48
CA SER A 443 10.92 -1.76 -29.66
C SER A 443 10.56 -0.33 -29.24
N ARG A 444 10.78 0.63 -30.13
CA ARG A 444 10.22 1.99 -30.05
C ARG A 444 9.12 2.25 -31.08
N ASP A 445 8.93 1.33 -32.03
CA ASP A 445 7.80 1.38 -32.96
C ASP A 445 6.54 0.87 -32.24
N VAL A 446 5.54 1.74 -32.13
CA VAL A 446 4.26 1.42 -31.52
C VAL A 446 3.59 0.21 -32.18
N LYS A 447 3.74 0.03 -33.49
CA LYS A 447 3.14 -1.10 -34.22
C LYS A 447 3.72 -2.44 -33.77
N GLU A 448 5.01 -2.47 -33.40
CA GLU A 448 5.67 -3.67 -32.89
C GLU A 448 5.35 -3.95 -31.41
N LEU A 449 4.84 -2.96 -30.68
CA LEU A 449 4.47 -3.08 -29.26
C LEU A 449 2.99 -3.42 -29.06
N LEU A 450 2.14 -3.09 -30.04
CA LEU A 450 0.73 -3.41 -30.05
C LEU A 450 0.47 -4.83 -30.57
N ARG A 451 -0.55 -5.47 -30.00
CA ARG A 451 -1.03 -6.76 -30.44
C ARG A 451 -2.54 -6.82 -30.34
N GLU A 452 -3.18 -7.21 -31.44
CA GLU A 452 -4.61 -7.48 -31.46
C GLU A 452 -4.93 -8.87 -30.88
N TYR A 453 -6.05 -8.97 -30.17
CA TYR A 453 -6.56 -10.21 -29.61
C TYR A 453 -8.06 -10.38 -29.88
N GLU A 454 -8.39 -11.39 -30.68
CA GLU A 454 -9.76 -11.70 -31.13
C GLU A 454 -10.43 -12.82 -30.29
N GLY A 455 -9.77 -13.32 -29.25
CA GLY A 455 -10.27 -14.44 -28.46
C GLY A 455 -11.27 -14.05 -27.36
N LYS A 456 -11.84 -15.07 -26.70
CA LYS A 456 -12.78 -14.85 -25.59
C LYS A 456 -12.07 -14.30 -24.36
N MET A 457 -12.75 -13.38 -23.67
CA MET A 457 -12.30 -12.82 -22.39
C MET A 457 -13.18 -13.32 -21.25
N ASN A 458 -12.59 -13.69 -20.11
CA ASN A 458 -13.29 -14.01 -18.87
C ASN A 458 -12.68 -13.21 -17.71
N ARG A 459 -13.47 -12.33 -17.08
CA ARG A 459 -13.04 -11.45 -15.96
C ARG A 459 -11.76 -10.65 -16.29
N GLY A 460 -11.68 -10.12 -17.51
CA GLY A 460 -10.52 -9.37 -18.00
C GLY A 460 -9.32 -10.24 -18.37
N ARG A 461 -9.52 -11.55 -18.61
CA ARG A 461 -8.47 -12.50 -18.98
C ARG A 461 -8.77 -13.18 -20.33
N PRO A 462 -7.85 -13.17 -21.30
CA PRO A 462 -7.83 -14.09 -22.42
C PRO A 462 -8.06 -15.53 -21.97
N VAL A 463 -9.11 -16.16 -22.48
CA VAL A 463 -9.42 -17.59 -22.24
C VAL A 463 -8.63 -18.45 -23.22
N ASP A 464 -8.50 -17.96 -24.45
CA ASP A 464 -7.78 -18.67 -25.51
C ASP A 464 -6.28 -18.40 -25.42
N LYS A 465 -5.47 -19.42 -25.74
CA LYS A 465 -4.01 -19.25 -25.84
C LYS A 465 -3.70 -18.20 -26.89
N LEU A 466 -2.89 -17.22 -26.51
CA LEU A 466 -2.26 -16.30 -27.45
C LEU A 466 -1.42 -17.14 -28.42
N LYS A 467 -1.73 -17.12 -29.73
CA LYS A 467 -0.82 -17.68 -30.75
C LYS A 467 0.52 -16.95 -30.63
N PRO A 468 1.66 -17.61 -30.38
CA PRO A 468 2.94 -16.93 -30.38
C PRO A 468 3.12 -16.17 -31.70
N ASP A 469 3.61 -14.94 -31.65
CA ASP A 469 4.08 -14.31 -32.87
C ASP A 469 5.26 -15.17 -33.37
N ARG A 470 5.15 -15.73 -34.57
CA ARG A 470 6.10 -16.69 -35.14
C ARG A 470 7.44 -16.06 -35.52
N ARG A 471 7.61 -14.74 -35.36
CA ARG A 471 8.93 -14.11 -35.43
C ARG A 471 9.78 -14.73 -34.34
N GLU A 472 10.64 -15.67 -34.71
CA GLU A 472 11.50 -16.40 -33.78
C GLU A 472 12.27 -15.39 -32.93
N TYR A 473 11.99 -15.40 -31.63
CA TYR A 473 12.71 -14.59 -30.67
C TYR A 473 14.05 -15.26 -30.45
N VAL A 474 15.01 -14.95 -31.32
CA VAL A 474 16.42 -15.26 -31.08
C VAL A 474 16.74 -14.61 -29.74
N THR A 475 17.03 -15.45 -28.75
CA THR A 475 17.56 -14.97 -27.49
C THR A 475 18.91 -14.32 -27.86
N PRO A 476 19.16 -13.04 -27.54
CA PRO A 476 20.44 -12.43 -27.83
C PRO A 476 21.58 -13.19 -27.17
#